data_AF-A0A5E4M4X8-F1
#
_entry.id   AF-A0A5E4M4X8-F1
#
_cell.length_a   1.000
_cell.length_b   1.000
_cell.length_c   1.000
_cell.angle_alpha   90.00
_cell.angle_beta   90.00
_cell.angle_gamma   90.00
#
_symmetry.space_group_name_H-M   'P 1'
#
loop_
_entity.id
_entity.type
_entity.pdbx_description
1 polymer ?
#
loop_
_entity_poly.entity_id
_entity_poly.type
_entity_poly.pdbx_seq_one_letter_code
_entity_poly.pdbx_strand_id
1 'polypeptide(L)'
;MAKGAFHEKKQILLSKKINITLRRKILKVYVWPITLYSAETCTYNTNEEESIKAFEMWCYARRMQNIKWVGRVTDDQVLQVNEQRTRIHLTRARKLQLLGHTLRHDSLM
;
A
#
# COMPACT_ATOMS: atom_id res chain seq x y z
N MET A 1 1.04 2.38 12.39
CA MET A 1 0.48 3.66 11.88
C MET A 1 -0.54 3.47 10.76
N ALA A 2 -0.21 2.86 9.61
CA ALA A 2 -1.16 2.70 8.49
C ALA A 2 -2.44 1.90 8.83
N LYS A 3 -2.35 0.84 9.66
CA LYS A 3 -3.53 0.14 10.20
C LYS A 3 -4.40 1.05 11.09
N GLY A 4 -3.80 2.00 11.80
CA GLY A 4 -4.53 2.98 12.62
C GLY A 4 -5.39 3.91 11.75
N ALA A 5 -4.78 4.51 10.73
CA ALA A 5 -5.49 5.35 9.75
C ALA A 5 -6.63 4.60 9.04
N PHE A 6 -6.42 3.33 8.72
CA PHE A 6 -7.48 2.46 8.19
C PHE A 6 -8.64 2.30 9.18
N HIS A 7 -8.32 2.12 10.46
CA HIS A 7 -9.32 1.95 11.51
C HIS A 7 -10.12 3.23 11.78
N GLU A 8 -9.51 4.41 11.69
CA GLU A 8 -10.20 5.70 11.80
C GLU A 8 -11.25 5.88 10.70
N LYS A 9 -10.95 5.44 9.47
CA LYS A 9 -11.88 5.51 8.32
C LYS A 9 -12.65 4.21 8.08
N LYS A 10 -12.65 3.28 9.05
CA LYS A 10 -13.25 1.95 8.94
C LYS A 10 -14.71 1.98 8.51
N GLN A 11 -15.50 2.91 9.06
CA GLN A 11 -16.94 3.03 8.76
C GLN A 11 -17.18 3.28 7.26
N ILE A 12 -16.36 4.14 6.65
CA ILE A 12 -16.49 4.51 5.24
C ILE A 12 -15.92 3.39 4.34
N LEU A 13 -14.76 2.85 4.72
CA LEU A 13 -14.06 1.81 3.95
C LEU A 13 -14.80 0.46 3.94
N LEU A 14 -15.58 0.16 4.97
CA LEU A 14 -16.36 -1.08 5.09
C LEU A 14 -17.85 -0.94 4.72
N SER A 15 -18.37 0.28 4.57
CA SER A 15 -19.79 0.51 4.34
C SER A 15 -20.26 -0.04 3.00
N LYS A 16 -21.10 -1.08 3.00
CA LYS A 16 -21.71 -1.69 1.80
C LYS A 16 -22.45 -0.69 0.89
N LYS A 17 -22.88 0.45 1.43
CA LYS A 17 -23.63 1.49 0.71
C LYS A 17 -22.78 2.27 -0.30
N ILE A 18 -21.45 2.24 -0.16
CA ILE A 18 -20.53 3.04 -0.98
C ILE A 18 -19.95 2.17 -2.11
N ASN A 19 -19.84 2.70 -3.33
CA ASN A 19 -19.21 2.00 -4.45
C ASN A 19 -17.76 1.60 -4.12
N ILE A 20 -17.37 0.38 -4.49
CA ILE A 20 -16.04 -0.16 -4.25
C ILE A 20 -14.91 0.70 -4.87
N THR A 21 -15.17 1.30 -6.03
CA THR A 21 -14.22 2.21 -6.69
C THR A 21 -13.98 3.46 -5.84
N LEU A 22 -15.01 3.98 -5.19
CA LEU A 22 -14.88 5.14 -4.30
C LEU A 22 -14.10 4.77 -3.03
N ARG A 23 -14.38 3.60 -2.44
CA ARG A 23 -13.63 3.13 -1.26
C ARG A 23 -12.15 2.92 -1.58
N ARG A 24 -11.83 2.42 -2.78
CA ARG A 24 -10.45 2.30 -3.27
C ARG A 24 -9.78 3.67 -3.40
N LYS A 25 -10.45 4.68 -3.94
CA LYS A 25 -9.93 6.06 -4.00
C LYS A 25 -9.67 6.62 -2.60
N ILE A 26 -10.58 6.40 -1.65
CA ILE A 26 -10.43 6.86 -0.26
C ILE A 26 -9.22 6.18 0.40
N LEU A 27 -9.07 4.86 0.25
CA LEU A 27 -7.87 4.16 0.73
C LEU A 27 -6.59 4.77 0.11
N LYS A 28 -6.63 5.08 -1.18
CA LYS A 28 -5.49 5.66 -1.90
C LYS A 28 -5.09 7.05 -1.43
N VAL A 29 -6.04 7.86 -0.98
CA VAL A 29 -5.77 9.20 -0.47
C VAL A 29 -5.34 9.17 1.00
N TYR A 30 -5.98 8.37 1.85
CA TYR A 30 -5.76 8.46 3.30
C TYR A 30 -4.73 7.47 3.84
N VAL A 31 -4.64 6.27 3.26
CA VAL A 31 -3.82 5.19 3.82
C VAL A 31 -2.51 5.05 3.07
N TRP A 32 -2.51 5.19 1.74
CA TRP A 32 -1.28 5.01 0.95
C TRP A 32 -0.17 6.02 1.23
N PRO A 33 -0.42 7.32 1.44
CA PRO A 33 0.65 8.25 1.79
C PRO A 33 1.35 7.87 3.10
N ILE A 34 0.60 7.35 4.07
CA ILE A 34 1.14 6.93 5.37
C ILE A 34 2.01 5.69 5.21
N THR A 35 1.55 4.70 4.43
CA THR A 35 2.34 3.51 4.12
C THR A 35 3.61 3.86 3.35
N LEU A 36 3.51 4.75 2.35
CA LEU A 36 4.63 5.22 1.55
C LEU A 36 5.67 5.94 2.41
N TYR A 37 5.23 6.89 3.23
CA TYR A 37 6.12 7.62 4.14
C TYR A 37 6.84 6.67 5.10
N SER A 38 6.11 5.71 5.71
CA SER A 38 6.74 4.73 6.60
C SER A 38 7.78 3.85 5.89
N ALA A 39 7.52 3.52 4.61
CA ALA A 39 8.46 2.76 3.81
C ALA A 39 9.68 3.61 3.47
N GLU A 40 9.51 4.88 3.08
CA GLU A 40 10.61 5.80 2.77
C GLU A 40 11.58 5.98 3.96
N THR A 41 11.07 6.06 5.18
CA THR A 41 11.88 6.25 6.40
C THR A 41 12.57 4.98 6.93
N CYS A 42 12.20 3.81 6.43
CA CYS A 42 12.71 2.54 6.94
C CYS A 42 13.68 1.89 5.94
N THR A 43 14.60 1.06 6.44
CA THR A 43 15.67 0.46 5.64
C THR A 43 15.09 -0.49 4.61
N TYR A 44 15.45 -0.31 3.34
CA TYR A 44 14.99 -1.18 2.25
C TYR A 44 15.36 -2.63 2.54
N ASN A 45 14.35 -3.44 2.80
CA ASN A 45 14.48 -4.85 3.08
C ASN A 45 13.35 -5.63 2.38
N THR A 46 13.60 -6.88 2.03
CA THR A 46 12.57 -7.79 1.49
C THR A 46 11.38 -7.89 2.44
N ASN A 47 11.62 -7.85 3.75
CA ASN A 47 10.59 -7.85 4.78
C ASN A 47 9.63 -6.64 4.68
N GLU A 48 10.11 -5.48 4.23
CA GLU A 48 9.24 -4.30 4.04
C GLU A 48 8.32 -4.51 2.84
N GLU A 49 8.85 -5.05 1.75
CA GLU A 49 8.05 -5.33 0.56
C GLU A 49 6.97 -6.37 0.85
N GLU A 50 7.32 -7.41 1.60
CA GLU A 50 6.36 -8.41 2.07
C GLU A 50 5.33 -7.81 3.03
N SER A 51 5.75 -6.90 3.91
CA SER A 51 4.84 -6.18 4.81
C SER A 51 3.84 -5.30 4.05
N ILE A 52 4.30 -4.59 3.03
CA ILE A 52 3.43 -3.81 2.13
C ILE A 52 2.48 -4.75 1.39
N LYS A 53 2.98 -5.91 0.91
CA LYS A 53 2.14 -6.91 0.25
C LYS A 53 1.05 -7.47 1.16
N ALA A 54 1.42 -7.89 2.36
CA ALA A 54 0.50 -8.39 3.36
C ALA A 54 -0.54 -7.33 3.77
N PHE A 55 -0.13 -6.07 3.87
CA PHE A 55 -1.03 -4.97 4.17
C PHE A 55 -2.06 -4.71 3.06
N GLU A 56 -1.64 -4.76 1.80
CA GLU A 56 -2.55 -4.66 0.65
C GLU A 56 -3.56 -5.78 0.59
N MET A 57 -3.11 -7.03 0.73
CA MET A 57 -3.99 -8.19 0.78
C MET A 57 -4.99 -8.06 1.93
N TRP A 58 -4.55 -7.61 3.10
CA TRP A 58 -5.43 -7.37 4.24
C TRP A 58 -6.48 -6.28 3.98
N CYS A 59 -6.10 -5.15 3.37
CA CYS A 59 -7.05 -4.07 3.05
C CYS A 59 -8.05 -4.47 1.96
N TYR A 60 -7.58 -5.06 0.86
CA TYR A 60 -8.42 -5.36 -0.31
C TYR A 60 -9.21 -6.65 -0.15
N ALA A 61 -8.53 -7.77 0.13
CA ALA A 61 -9.18 -9.08 0.18
C ALA A 61 -10.04 -9.25 1.45
N ARG A 62 -9.49 -8.89 2.62
CA ARG A 62 -10.15 -9.17 3.91
C ARG A 62 -11.16 -8.12 4.35
N ARG A 63 -11.04 -6.87 3.89
CA ARG A 63 -11.90 -5.76 4.36
C ARG A 63 -12.78 -5.17 3.26
N MET A 64 -12.23 -4.79 2.11
CA MET A 64 -13.03 -4.10 1.08
C MET A 64 -13.88 -5.00 0.19
N GLN A 65 -13.31 -6.07 -0.36
CA GLN A 65 -13.99 -6.92 -1.33
C GLN A 65 -14.75 -8.09 -0.69
N ASN A 66 -14.63 -8.28 0.64
CA ASN A 66 -15.28 -9.38 1.35
C ASN A 66 -15.07 -10.72 0.61
N ILE A 67 -13.89 -10.89 -0.01
CA ILE A 67 -13.58 -12.08 -0.80
C ILE A 67 -13.65 -13.22 0.19
N LYS A 68 -14.71 -14.02 0.07
CA LYS A 68 -14.79 -15.28 0.79
C LYS A 68 -13.57 -16.06 0.33
N TRP A 69 -12.72 -16.42 1.29
CA TRP A 69 -11.52 -17.24 1.12
C TRP A 69 -11.76 -18.54 0.32
N VAL A 70 -13.04 -18.88 0.11
CA VAL A 70 -13.58 -19.98 -0.69
C VAL A 70 -13.19 -19.95 -2.17
N GLY A 71 -12.83 -18.81 -2.75
CA GLY A 71 -12.28 -18.76 -4.10
C GLY A 71 -10.76 -18.81 -4.06
N ARG A 72 -10.13 -19.80 -4.72
CA ARG A 72 -8.69 -19.80 -5.08
C ARG A 72 -8.38 -18.63 -6.03
N VAL A 73 -8.53 -17.39 -5.58
CA VAL A 73 -7.98 -16.23 -6.28
C VAL A 73 -6.53 -16.19 -5.88
N THR A 74 -5.63 -16.40 -6.83
CA THR A 74 -4.18 -16.35 -6.58
C THR A 74 -3.85 -14.97 -6.03
N ASP A 75 -2.98 -14.89 -5.01
CA ASP A 75 -2.55 -13.61 -4.44
C ASP A 75 -2.13 -12.64 -5.57
N ASP A 76 -1.38 -13.13 -6.56
CA ASP A 76 -0.95 -12.35 -7.72
C ASP A 76 -2.11 -11.74 -8.55
N GLN A 77 -3.26 -12.41 -8.65
CA GLN A 77 -4.45 -11.88 -9.32
C GLN A 77 -5.10 -10.76 -8.51
N VAL A 78 -5.21 -10.90 -7.19
CA VAL A 78 -5.71 -9.83 -6.31
C VAL A 78 -4.78 -8.62 -6.36
N LEU A 79 -3.47 -8.87 -6.38
CA LEU A 79 -2.42 -7.87 -6.51
C LEU A 79 -2.49 -7.11 -7.85
N GLN A 80 -2.66 -7.81 -8.98
CA GLN A 80 -2.78 -7.18 -10.30
C GLN A 80 -4.00 -6.27 -10.42
N VAL A 81 -5.17 -6.74 -9.95
CA VAL A 81 -6.44 -6.00 -10.04
C VAL A 81 -6.44 -4.72 -9.19
N ASN A 82 -5.57 -4.64 -8.18
CA ASN A 82 -5.49 -3.51 -7.25
C ASN A 82 -4.26 -2.62 -7.46
N GLU A 83 -3.64 -2.66 -8.64
CA GLU A 83 -2.49 -1.81 -9.04
C GLU A 83 -1.25 -1.96 -8.13
N GLN A 84 -1.11 -3.08 -7.42
CA GLN A 84 -0.08 -3.24 -6.41
C GLN A 84 1.35 -3.18 -6.98
N ARG A 85 1.56 -3.79 -8.15
CA ARG A 85 2.87 -3.76 -8.82
C ARG A 85 3.32 -2.32 -9.04
N THR A 86 2.43 -1.43 -9.49
CA THR A 86 2.77 -0.01 -9.68
C THR A 86 3.19 0.66 -8.37
N ARG A 87 2.62 0.28 -7.23
CA ARG A 87 2.91 0.90 -5.94
C ARG A 87 4.24 0.44 -5.34
N ILE A 88 4.57 -0.85 -5.45
CA ILE A 88 5.90 -1.33 -5.04
C ILE A 88 6.99 -0.69 -5.93
N HIS A 89 6.75 -0.62 -7.25
CA HIS A 89 7.66 0.05 -8.17
C HIS A 89 7.82 1.55 -7.84
N LEU A 90 6.73 2.25 -7.50
CA LEU A 90 6.77 3.64 -7.08
C LEU A 90 7.59 3.82 -5.79
N THR A 91 7.39 2.96 -4.79
CA THR A 91 8.18 2.99 -3.55
C THR A 91 9.66 2.82 -3.84
N ARG A 92 10.04 1.84 -4.68
CA ARG A 92 11.42 1.61 -5.11
C ARG A 92 11.99 2.83 -5.83
N ALA A 93 11.26 3.39 -6.78
CA ALA A 93 11.68 4.56 -7.54
C ALA A 93 11.95 5.76 -6.63
N ARG A 94 11.07 6.02 -5.65
CA ARG A 94 11.24 7.10 -4.68
C ARG A 94 12.45 6.88 -3.78
N LYS A 95 12.65 5.66 -3.27
CA LYS A 95 13.85 5.35 -2.47
C LYS A 95 15.13 5.55 -3.28
N LEU A 96 15.17 5.10 -4.54
CA LEU A 96 16.31 5.32 -5.42
C LEU A 96 16.56 6.80 -5.70
N GLN A 97 15.50 7.60 -5.89
CA GLN A 97 15.63 9.06 -6.04
C GLN A 97 16.19 9.71 -4.77
N LEU A 98 15.73 9.31 -3.59
CA LEU A 98 16.23 9.80 -2.31
C LEU A 98 17.70 9.45 -2.13
N LEU A 99 18.08 8.19 -2.37
CA LEU A 99 19.48 7.75 -2.33
C LEU A 99 20.35 8.52 -3.33
N GLY A 100 19.85 8.72 -4.55
CA GLY A 100 20.53 9.52 -5.56
C GLY A 100 20.67 10.99 -5.17
N HIS A 101 19.74 11.54 -4.39
CA HIS A 101 19.83 12.89 -3.84
C HIS A 101 20.87 12.98 -2.73
N THR A 102 20.90 12.03 -1.79
CA THR A 102 21.91 11.98 -0.72
C THR A 102 23.31 11.80 -1.28
N LEU A 103 23.51 10.90 -2.25
CA LEU A 103 24.81 10.66 -2.88
C LEU A 103 25.33 11.89 -3.66
N ARG A 104 24.43 12.68 -4.26
CA ARG A 104 24.79 13.93 -4.94
C ARG A 104 25.13 15.05 -3.96
N HIS A 105 24.56 15.04 -2.76
CA HIS A 105 24.88 16.02 -1.72
C HIS A 105 26.24 15.71 -1.07
N ASP A 106 26.57 14.43 -0.88
CA ASP A 106 27.88 14.00 -0.37
C ASP A 106 29.03 14.32 -1.33
N SER A 107 28.79 14.45 -2.64
CA SER A 107 29.82 14.86 -3.61
C SER A 107 30.14 16.37 -3.60
N LEU A 108 29.46 17.16 -2.76
CA LEU A 108 29.64 18.62 -2.61
C LEU A 108 30.25 19.03 -1.25
N MET A 109 30.62 18.05 -0.42
CA MET A 109 31.47 18.22 0.78
C MET A 109 32.85 17.61 0.52
#